data_AF-A0A2M7SQD1-F1
#
_entry.id   AF-A0A2M7SQD1-F1
#
_cell.length_a   1.000
_cell.length_b   1.000
_cell.length_c   1.000
_cell.angle_alpha   90.00
_cell.angle_beta   90.00
_cell.angle_gamma   90.00
#
_symmetry.space_group_name_H-M   'P 1'
#
loop_
_entity.id
_entity.type
_entity.pdbx_description
1 polymer ?
#
loop_
_entity_poly.entity_id
_entity_poly.type
_entity_poly.pdbx_seq_one_letter_code
_entity_poly.pdbx_strand_id
1 'polypeptide(L)'
;LNIAALPPDLPTEISSEILRGGAEKSREAGVVVVGGHTIQDKEPKYGLVALGFVHPQKMLTKAGLRPGDALALTKPLGFGVTTTALKQQKAAPEDVAEVVGWMVKLNRSAAELAVEFGLRGGTDVTGFSLLGHGMEMVDASHVGLRFFSDKIP
;
A
#
# COMPACT_ATOMS: atom_id res chain seq x y z
N LEU A 1 4.40 3.03 -15.92
CA LEU A 1 5.76 3.55 -16.23
C LEU A 1 6.61 3.42 -14.97
N ASN A 2 7.88 3.01 -15.10
CA ASN A 2 8.85 3.08 -14.00
C ASN A 2 9.23 4.53 -13.72
N ILE A 3 9.30 4.92 -12.45
CA ILE A 3 9.90 6.19 -12.01
C ILE A 3 11.00 5.85 -11.03
N ALA A 4 12.23 6.23 -11.34
CA ALA A 4 13.39 5.96 -10.51
C ALA A 4 14.20 7.23 -10.28
N ALA A 5 14.67 7.42 -9.05
CA ALA A 5 15.67 8.41 -8.70
C ALA A 5 16.80 7.66 -8.00
N LEU A 6 17.96 7.52 -8.64
CA LEU A 6 19.02 6.62 -8.18
C LEU A 6 20.35 7.36 -8.02
N PRO A 7 21.17 6.98 -7.04
CA PRO A 7 22.54 7.48 -6.94
C PRO A 7 23.35 7.11 -8.18
N PRO A 8 24.21 8.01 -8.69
CA PRO A 8 25.04 7.72 -9.87
C PRO A 8 26.06 6.61 -9.60
N ASP A 9 26.40 6.38 -8.33
CA ASP A 9 27.32 5.36 -7.84
C ASP A 9 26.63 4.08 -7.35
N LEU A 10 25.30 3.97 -7.50
CA LEU A 10 24.59 2.75 -7.13
C LEU A 10 25.00 1.59 -8.07
N PRO A 11 25.44 0.44 -7.54
CA PRO A 11 25.77 -0.72 -8.36
C PRO A 11 24.63 -1.10 -9.32
N THR A 12 24.98 -1.43 -10.56
CA THR A 12 24.00 -1.73 -11.61
C THR A 12 23.19 -2.99 -11.28
N GLU A 13 23.78 -3.91 -10.54
CA GLU A 13 23.12 -5.11 -10.05
C GLU A 13 21.95 -4.74 -9.12
N ILE A 14 22.13 -3.78 -8.22
CA ILE A 14 21.07 -3.35 -7.29
C ILE A 14 19.93 -2.67 -8.06
N SER A 15 20.24 -1.77 -8.99
CA SER A 15 19.20 -1.10 -9.79
C SER A 15 18.44 -2.08 -10.69
N SER A 16 19.15 -3.06 -11.26
CA SER A 16 18.54 -4.17 -12.02
C SER A 16 17.56 -4.98 -11.16
N GLU A 17 17.95 -5.33 -9.93
CA GLU A 17 17.10 -6.09 -9.01
C GLU A 17 15.85 -5.33 -8.57
N ILE A 18 15.96 -4.01 -8.33
CA ILE A 18 14.81 -3.14 -8.04
C ILE A 18 13.82 -3.16 -9.20
N LEU A 19 14.32 -2.96 -10.44
CA LEU A 19 13.49 -2.96 -11.64
C LEU A 19 12.87 -4.33 -11.90
N ARG A 20 13.62 -5.42 -11.67
CA ARG A 20 13.13 -6.80 -11.78
C ARG A 20 11.97 -7.04 -10.82
N GLY A 21 12.13 -6.69 -9.54
CA GLY A 21 11.07 -6.85 -8.54
C GLY A 21 9.80 -6.06 -8.89
N GLY A 22 9.97 -4.83 -9.38
CA GLY A 22 8.86 -4.01 -9.88
C GLY A 22 8.14 -4.63 -11.09
N ALA A 23 8.90 -5.17 -12.05
CA ALA A 23 8.36 -5.85 -13.22
C ALA A 23 7.61 -7.14 -12.84
N GLU A 24 8.17 -7.94 -11.94
CA GLU A 24 7.54 -9.18 -11.45
C GLU A 24 6.22 -8.90 -10.73
N LYS A 25 6.18 -7.89 -9.85
CA LYS A 25 4.95 -7.51 -9.15
C LYS A 25 3.91 -6.90 -10.09
N SER A 26 4.33 -6.11 -11.08
CA SER A 26 3.43 -5.59 -12.11
C SER A 26 2.82 -6.73 -12.93
N ARG A 27 3.62 -7.73 -13.29
CA ARG A 27 3.14 -8.92 -14.01
C ARG A 27 2.14 -9.72 -13.18
N GLU A 28 2.40 -9.93 -11.88
CA GLU A 28 1.43 -10.55 -10.96
C GLU A 28 0.12 -9.75 -10.92
N ALA A 29 0.21 -8.42 -10.96
CA ALA A 29 -0.93 -7.51 -11.03
C ALA A 29 -1.65 -7.52 -12.40
N GLY A 30 -1.16 -8.25 -13.39
CA GLY A 30 -1.72 -8.29 -14.75
C GLY A 30 -1.44 -7.01 -15.54
N VAL A 31 -0.42 -6.25 -15.14
CA VAL A 31 -0.06 -4.95 -15.70
C VAL A 31 1.24 -5.08 -16.49
N VAL A 32 1.30 -4.43 -17.64
CA VAL A 32 2.52 -4.32 -18.46
C VAL A 32 3.24 -3.01 -18.13
N VAL A 33 4.55 -3.08 -17.90
CA VAL A 33 5.41 -1.90 -17.73
C VAL A 33 5.91 -1.44 -19.09
N VAL A 34 5.39 -0.32 -19.59
CA VAL A 34 5.66 0.20 -20.94
C VAL A 34 6.73 1.30 -20.98
N GLY A 35 7.82 1.12 -20.25
CA GLY A 35 8.93 2.08 -20.14
C GLY A 35 8.96 2.85 -18.81
N GLY A 36 9.70 3.96 -18.77
CA GLY A 36 9.90 4.74 -17.56
C GLY A 36 10.83 5.94 -17.71
N HIS A 37 11.08 6.62 -16.59
CA HIS A 37 12.00 7.75 -16.49
C HIS A 37 12.89 7.60 -15.25
N THR A 38 14.18 7.91 -15.41
CA THR A 38 15.18 7.83 -14.34
C THR A 38 15.89 9.16 -14.21
N ILE A 39 16.02 9.64 -12.97
CA ILE A 39 16.81 10.83 -12.61
C ILE A 39 17.91 10.45 -11.60
N GLN A 40 18.87 11.35 -11.42
CA GLN A 40 19.90 11.20 -10.38
C GLN A 40 19.44 11.81 -9.07
N ASP A 41 19.67 11.10 -7.96
CA ASP A 41 19.40 11.57 -6.59
C ASP A 41 20.33 10.85 -5.61
N LYS A 42 20.69 11.50 -4.49
CA LYS A 42 21.55 10.90 -3.46
C LYS A 42 20.89 9.74 -2.74
N GLU A 43 19.56 9.74 -2.62
CA GLU A 43 18.81 8.67 -1.97
C GLU A 43 18.01 7.88 -3.00
N PRO A 44 18.12 6.53 -3.02
CA PRO A 44 17.40 5.70 -3.96
C PRO A 44 15.89 5.76 -3.69
N LYS A 45 15.12 6.09 -4.73
CA LYS A 45 13.66 6.10 -4.73
C LYS A 45 13.18 5.39 -5.98
N TYR A 46 12.20 4.52 -5.81
CA TYR A 46 11.59 3.78 -6.90
C TYR A 46 10.08 3.74 -6.74
N GLY A 47 9.36 3.89 -7.84
CA GLY A 47 7.92 3.82 -7.88
C GLY A 47 7.40 3.57 -9.29
N LEU A 48 6.07 3.53 -9.39
CA LEU A 48 5.36 3.29 -10.62
C LEU A 48 4.30 4.38 -10.81
N VAL A 49 4.15 4.84 -12.06
CA VAL A 49 2.90 5.46 -12.51
C VAL A 49 2.01 4.34 -13.03
N ALA A 50 0.90 4.11 -12.34
CA ALA A 50 -0.12 3.12 -12.69
C ALA A 50 -1.37 3.80 -13.26
N LEU A 51 -1.92 3.22 -14.32
CA LEU A 51 -3.24 3.57 -14.85
C LEU A 51 -4.15 2.34 -14.74
N GLY A 52 -5.41 2.58 -14.42
CA GLY A 52 -6.45 1.56 -14.37
C GLY A 52 -7.81 2.16 -14.74
N PHE A 53 -8.76 1.28 -15.02
CA PHE A 53 -10.14 1.63 -15.31
C PHE A 53 -11.04 1.10 -14.19
N VAL A 54 -12.07 1.85 -13.85
CA VAL A 54 -13.09 1.45 -12.89
C VAL A 54 -14.46 1.79 -13.44
N HIS A 55 -15.41 0.88 -13.28
CA HIS A 55 -16.80 1.18 -13.58
C HIS A 55 -17.29 2.23 -12.55
N PRO A 56 -17.89 3.37 -12.94
CA PRO A 56 -18.19 4.45 -12.00
C PRO A 56 -19.02 4.04 -10.78
N GLN A 57 -19.94 3.10 -10.98
CA GLN A 57 -20.82 2.54 -9.94
C GLN A 57 -20.13 1.51 -9.02
N LYS A 58 -18.89 1.09 -9.35
CA LYS A 58 -18.06 0.19 -8.54
C LYS A 58 -16.85 0.91 -7.93
N MET A 59 -16.78 2.24 -8.09
CA MET A 59 -15.70 3.04 -7.53
C MET A 59 -15.92 3.26 -6.05
N LEU A 60 -15.00 2.74 -5.23
CA LEU A 60 -14.96 3.04 -3.81
C LEU A 60 -14.27 4.39 -3.60
N THR A 61 -14.85 5.19 -2.71
CA THR A 61 -14.28 6.48 -2.27
C THR A 61 -14.09 6.46 -0.75
N LYS A 62 -13.46 7.49 -0.20
CA LYS A 62 -13.34 7.65 1.26
C LYS A 62 -14.67 8.02 1.93
N ALA A 63 -15.67 8.45 1.15
CA ALA A 63 -16.98 8.84 1.63
C ALA A 63 -17.97 7.65 1.69
N GLY A 64 -19.18 7.91 2.16
CA GLY A 64 -20.32 6.98 2.08
C GLY A 64 -20.54 6.12 3.31
N LEU A 65 -19.68 6.25 4.33
CA LEU A 65 -19.86 5.54 5.61
C LEU A 65 -21.13 6.00 6.32
N ARG A 66 -21.75 5.09 7.06
CA ARG A 66 -22.96 5.33 7.86
C ARG A 66 -22.82 4.74 9.26
N PRO A 67 -23.50 5.30 10.27
CA PRO A 67 -23.60 4.66 11.57
C PRO A 67 -24.17 3.25 11.44
N GLY A 68 -23.51 2.28 12.09
CA GLY A 68 -23.87 0.86 12.03
C GLY A 68 -23.08 0.03 11.02
N ASP A 69 -22.31 0.65 10.14
CA ASP A 69 -21.38 -0.09 9.27
C ASP A 69 -20.25 -0.74 10.08
N ALA A 70 -19.76 -1.89 9.60
CA ALA A 70 -18.59 -2.57 10.14
C ALA A 70 -17.30 -2.13 9.43
N LEU A 71 -16.19 -2.08 10.18
CA LEU A 71 -14.86 -1.80 9.64
C LEU A 71 -14.08 -3.10 9.44
N ALA A 72 -13.43 -3.23 8.30
CA ALA A 72 -12.58 -4.38 7.97
C ALA A 72 -11.17 -3.90 7.60
N LEU A 73 -10.15 -4.57 8.15
CA LEU A 73 -8.76 -4.36 7.81
C LEU A 73 -8.19 -5.64 7.19
N THR A 74 -7.51 -5.51 6.05
CA THR A 74 -7.12 -6.67 5.22
C THR A 74 -5.65 -7.07 5.41
N LYS A 75 -4.89 -6.29 6.18
CA LYS A 75 -3.51 -6.54 6.55
C LYS A 75 -3.28 -6.10 8.02
N PRO A 76 -2.39 -6.76 8.77
CA PRO A 76 -2.06 -6.33 10.14
C PRO A 76 -1.42 -4.94 10.16
N LEU A 77 -1.28 -4.31 11.32
CA LEU A 77 -0.48 -3.08 11.47
C LEU A 77 0.98 -3.38 11.84
N GLY A 78 1.78 -2.34 12.11
CA GLY A 78 3.14 -2.50 12.66
C GLY A 78 4.31 -2.31 11.68
N PHE A 79 4.06 -2.25 10.36
CA PHE A 79 5.10 -2.10 9.33
C PHE A 79 6.12 -0.98 9.61
N GLY A 80 5.64 0.21 9.98
CA GLY A 80 6.49 1.37 10.26
C GLY A 80 7.40 1.17 11.48
N VAL A 81 6.90 0.48 12.51
CA VAL A 81 7.67 0.14 13.71
C VAL A 81 8.77 -0.85 13.36
N THR A 82 8.44 -1.94 12.66
CA THR A 82 9.42 -2.95 12.26
C THR A 82 10.49 -2.39 11.33
N THR A 83 10.11 -1.61 10.32
CA THR A 83 11.09 -0.98 9.41
C THR A 83 11.97 0.06 10.11
N THR A 84 11.45 0.75 11.13
CA THR A 84 12.25 1.65 11.98
C THR A 84 13.24 0.88 12.85
N ALA A 85 12.80 -0.22 13.47
CA ALA A 85 13.68 -1.10 14.22
C ALA A 85 14.77 -1.72 13.33
N LEU A 86 14.43 -2.09 12.08
CA LEU A 86 15.39 -2.58 11.10
C LEU A 86 16.48 -1.55 10.78
N LYS A 87 16.09 -0.28 10.55
CA LYS A 87 17.06 0.83 10.35
C LYS A 87 18.00 1.01 11.55
N GLN A 88 17.52 0.70 12.75
CA GLN A 88 18.30 0.73 14.00
C GLN A 88 19.04 -0.59 14.30
N GLN A 89 18.97 -1.59 13.42
CA GLN A 89 19.54 -2.94 13.62
C GLN A 89 18.98 -3.65 14.87
N LYS A 90 17.71 -3.39 15.22
CA LYS A 90 17.02 -3.95 16.38
C LYS A 90 15.86 -4.89 16.04
N ALA A 91 15.49 -5.02 14.77
CA ALA A 91 14.42 -5.92 14.35
C ALA A 91 14.93 -7.36 14.26
N ALA A 92 14.12 -8.33 14.69
CA ALA A 92 14.41 -9.74 14.45
C ALA A 92 14.22 -10.07 12.95
N PRO A 93 15.05 -10.93 12.35
CA PRO A 93 14.92 -11.30 10.94
C PRO A 93 13.53 -11.83 10.55
N GLU A 94 12.90 -12.59 11.45
CA GLU A 94 11.54 -13.13 11.31
C GLU A 94 10.48 -12.03 11.21
N ASP A 95 10.56 -10.98 12.03
CA ASP A 95 9.64 -9.84 12.00
C ASP A 95 9.74 -9.10 10.66
N VAL A 96 10.98 -8.92 10.18
CA VAL A 96 11.24 -8.28 8.89
C VAL A 96 10.66 -9.12 7.76
N ALA A 97 10.88 -10.44 7.79
CA ALA A 97 10.36 -11.36 6.79
C ALA A 97 8.81 -11.36 6.77
N GLU A 98 8.15 -11.35 7.93
CA GLU A 98 6.70 -11.28 8.03
C GLU A 98 6.15 -9.98 7.43
N VAL A 99 6.72 -8.84 7.82
CA VAL A 99 6.30 -7.52 7.34
C VAL A 99 6.53 -7.40 5.83
N VAL A 100 7.67 -7.86 5.31
CA VAL A 100 7.93 -7.94 3.87
C VAL A 100 6.90 -8.83 3.18
N GLY A 101 6.59 -10.00 3.75
CA GLY A 101 5.59 -10.93 3.25
C GLY A 101 4.19 -10.30 3.10
N TRP A 102 3.79 -9.42 4.03
CA TRP A 102 2.55 -8.65 3.90
C TRP A 102 2.63 -7.48 2.91
N MET A 103 3.77 -6.76 2.87
CA MET A 103 3.97 -5.62 1.97
C MET A 103 3.90 -6.03 0.50
N VAL A 104 4.45 -7.20 0.14
CA VAL A 104 4.47 -7.67 -1.25
C VAL A 104 3.13 -8.22 -1.74
N LYS A 105 2.16 -8.50 -0.86
CA LYS A 105 0.83 -9.01 -1.27
C LYS A 105 0.03 -7.91 -1.97
N LEU A 106 -0.51 -8.20 -3.15
CA LEU A 106 -1.43 -7.31 -3.85
C LEU A 106 -2.76 -7.18 -3.09
N ASN A 107 -3.38 -6.00 -3.16
CA ASN A 107 -4.71 -5.75 -2.60
C ASN A 107 -5.85 -6.22 -3.54
N ARG A 108 -5.56 -7.01 -4.59
CA ARG A 108 -6.55 -7.42 -5.62
C ARG A 108 -7.77 -8.09 -4.99
N SER A 109 -7.56 -9.17 -4.24
CA SER A 109 -8.67 -9.92 -3.64
C SER A 109 -9.44 -9.09 -2.61
N ALA A 110 -8.75 -8.24 -1.84
CA ALA A 110 -9.41 -7.30 -0.94
C ALA A 110 -10.33 -6.33 -1.69
N ALA A 111 -9.88 -5.79 -2.82
CA ALA A 111 -10.67 -4.88 -3.65
C ALA A 111 -11.86 -5.59 -4.34
N GLU A 112 -11.66 -6.82 -4.82
CA GLU A 112 -12.71 -7.64 -5.42
C GLU A 112 -13.83 -7.94 -4.41
N LEU A 113 -13.46 -8.42 -3.21
CA LEU A 113 -14.41 -8.69 -2.13
C LEU A 113 -15.10 -7.39 -1.67
N ALA A 114 -14.39 -6.27 -1.61
CA ALA A 114 -14.98 -4.99 -1.24
C ALA A 114 -16.12 -4.58 -2.19
N VAL A 115 -15.94 -4.81 -3.49
CA VAL A 115 -16.97 -4.53 -4.50
C VAL A 115 -18.09 -5.57 -4.44
N GLU A 116 -17.75 -6.86 -4.30
CA GLU A 116 -18.72 -7.96 -4.22
C GLU A 116 -19.68 -7.81 -3.05
N PHE A 117 -19.18 -7.44 -1.87
CA PHE A 117 -20.00 -7.20 -0.68
C PHE A 117 -20.61 -5.80 -0.61
N GLY A 118 -20.43 -4.98 -1.66
CA GLY A 118 -21.06 -3.66 -1.75
C GLY A 118 -20.62 -2.69 -0.67
N LEU A 119 -19.32 -2.66 -0.36
CA LEU A 119 -18.77 -1.70 0.59
C LEU A 119 -19.12 -0.26 0.18
N ARG A 120 -19.48 0.56 1.18
CA ARG A 120 -19.91 1.94 0.94
C ARG A 120 -18.75 2.91 0.71
N GLY A 121 -17.61 2.60 1.31
CA GLY A 121 -16.40 3.39 1.23
C GLY A 121 -15.20 2.54 1.62
N GLY A 122 -14.01 3.00 1.25
CA GLY A 122 -12.76 2.30 1.54
C GLY A 122 -11.55 3.10 1.14
N THR A 123 -10.42 2.79 1.78
CA THR A 123 -9.11 3.34 1.48
C THR A 123 -8.04 2.31 1.85
N ASP A 124 -6.84 2.47 1.32
CA ASP A 124 -5.66 1.75 1.77
C ASP A 124 -5.01 2.45 2.97
N VAL A 125 -4.42 1.66 3.88
CA VAL A 125 -3.66 2.17 5.03
C VAL A 125 -2.18 2.23 4.65
N THR A 126 -1.66 3.45 4.50
CA THR A 126 -0.27 3.71 4.08
C THR A 126 0.45 4.69 5.03
N GLY A 127 1.13 5.73 4.52
CA GLY A 127 2.03 6.58 5.30
C GLY A 127 1.37 7.39 6.43
N PHE A 128 0.07 7.66 6.32
CA PHE A 128 -0.70 8.34 7.38
C PHE A 128 -1.27 7.39 8.44
N SER A 129 -0.98 6.10 8.34
CA SER A 129 -1.44 5.06 9.28
C SER A 129 -2.97 4.94 9.36
N LEU A 130 -3.47 4.02 10.18
CA LEU A 130 -4.88 3.69 10.32
C LEU A 130 -5.71 4.91 10.72
N LEU A 131 -5.24 5.67 11.71
CA LEU A 131 -5.98 6.82 12.23
C LEU A 131 -5.99 8.00 11.27
N GLY A 132 -4.90 8.26 10.55
CA GLY A 132 -4.85 9.36 9.57
C GLY A 132 -5.81 9.11 8.41
N HIS A 133 -5.74 7.93 7.80
CA HIS A 133 -6.68 7.52 6.75
C HIS A 133 -8.12 7.41 7.28
N GLY A 134 -8.31 6.94 8.51
CA GLY A 134 -9.61 6.90 9.18
C GLY A 134 -10.23 8.28 9.36
N MET A 135 -9.44 9.30 9.73
CA MET A 135 -9.91 10.68 9.86
C MET A 135 -10.36 11.26 8.52
N GLU A 136 -9.67 10.98 7.42
CA GLU A 136 -10.12 11.41 6.09
C GLU A 136 -11.50 10.81 5.73
N MET A 137 -11.77 9.57 6.15
CA MET A 137 -13.08 8.93 5.95
C MET A 137 -14.16 9.51 6.88
N VAL A 138 -13.81 9.83 8.13
CA VAL A 138 -14.67 10.54 9.10
C VAL A 138 -15.11 11.88 8.50
N ASP A 139 -14.15 12.67 8.01
CA ASP A 139 -14.41 13.99 7.47
C ASP A 139 -15.26 13.92 6.20
N ALA A 140 -14.96 12.97 5.29
CA ALA A 140 -15.69 12.79 4.05
C ALA A 140 -17.13 12.25 4.22
N SER A 141 -17.41 11.57 5.35
CA SER A 141 -18.70 10.92 5.61
C SER A 141 -19.51 11.58 6.73
N HIS A 142 -18.92 12.51 7.48
CA HIS A 142 -19.53 13.16 8.64
C HIS A 142 -20.04 12.17 9.72
N VAL A 143 -19.27 11.10 9.96
CA VAL A 143 -19.54 10.07 10.98
C VAL A 143 -18.30 9.80 11.82
N GLY A 144 -18.44 9.23 13.02
CA GLY A 144 -17.31 8.76 13.83
C GLY A 144 -16.94 7.30 13.56
N LEU A 145 -15.67 6.95 13.76
CA LEU A 145 -15.19 5.57 13.77
C LEU A 145 -14.92 5.09 15.20
N ARG A 146 -15.28 3.85 15.51
CA ARG A 146 -14.97 3.19 16.79
C ARG A 146 -14.09 1.99 16.54
N PHE A 147 -12.91 2.00 17.16
CA PHE A 147 -11.96 0.89 17.11
C PHE A 147 -11.88 0.20 18.47
N PHE A 148 -11.70 -1.12 18.42
CA PHE A 148 -11.42 -1.94 19.59
C PHE A 148 -10.00 -2.47 19.43
N SER A 149 -9.08 -2.08 20.33
CA SER A 149 -7.65 -2.36 20.17
C SER A 149 -7.34 -3.86 20.11
N ASP A 150 -8.11 -4.68 20.84
CA ASP A 150 -8.02 -6.14 20.85
C ASP A 150 -8.51 -6.81 19.56
N LYS A 151 -9.13 -6.04 18.65
CA LYS A 151 -9.63 -6.49 17.35
C LYS A 151 -8.80 -5.99 16.17
N ILE A 152 -7.75 -5.20 16.43
CA ILE A 152 -6.86 -4.72 15.39
C ILE A 152 -5.75 -5.78 15.19
N PRO A 153 -5.61 -6.35 13.99
CA PRO A 153 -4.56 -7.32 13.70
C PRO A 153 -3.17 -6.68 13.59
#